data_AF-A0A8C6BHA1-F1
#
_entry.id   AF-A0A8C6BHA1-F1
#
_cell.length_a   1.000
_cell.length_b   1.000
_cell.length_c   1.000
_cell.angle_alpha   90.00
_cell.angle_beta   90.00
_cell.angle_gamma   90.00
#
_symmetry.space_group_name_H-M   'P 1'
#
loop_
_entity.id
_entity.type
_entity.pdbx_description
1 polymer ?
#
loop_
_entity_poly.entity_id
_entity_poly.type
_entity_poly.pdbx_seq_one_letter_code
_entity_poly.pdbx_strand_id
1 'polypeptide(L)'
;MRSLDIAELAEPEEVEVMEPEEDFEQFLLPVINEMREDIAALTREHWRAYLQNGSKLWEMDSMLIQIKMQVEASEESTLNHRTTRTTESRAEGPNEKSESS
;
A
#
# COMPACT_ATOMS: atom_id res chain seq x y z
N MET A 1 -14.98 -25.01 97.33
CA MET A 1 -15.09 -24.65 95.91
C MET A 1 -14.01 -23.60 95.64
N ARG A 2 -13.01 -23.89 94.79
CA ARG A 2 -11.98 -22.93 94.36
C ARG A 2 -12.36 -22.42 92.98
N SER A 3 -12.32 -21.10 92.82
CA SER A 3 -12.65 -20.33 91.62
C SER A 3 -11.79 -20.75 90.43
N LEU A 4 -12.46 -21.04 89.31
CA LEU A 4 -11.84 -21.33 88.02
C LEU A 4 -10.94 -20.16 87.61
N ASP A 5 -9.68 -20.47 87.43
CA ASP A 5 -8.65 -19.55 86.95
C ASP A 5 -8.98 -19.20 85.49
N ILE A 6 -9.22 -17.91 85.23
CA ILE A 6 -9.60 -17.36 83.91
C ILE A 6 -8.34 -17.13 83.05
N ALA A 7 -7.16 -17.57 83.50
CA ALA A 7 -5.88 -17.36 82.85
C ALA A 7 -5.52 -18.36 81.74
N GLU A 8 -6.51 -19.06 81.14
CA GLU A 8 -6.31 -19.92 79.97
C GLU A 8 -7.10 -19.40 78.75
N LEU A 9 -7.10 -18.08 78.57
CA LEU A 9 -7.43 -17.48 77.28
C LEU A 9 -6.26 -17.77 76.34
N ALA A 10 -6.33 -18.89 75.62
CA ALA A 10 -5.46 -19.18 74.50
C ALA A 10 -5.43 -17.95 73.57
N GLU A 11 -4.22 -17.41 73.32
CA GLU A 11 -4.04 -16.32 72.37
C GLU A 11 -4.66 -16.74 71.03
N PRO A 12 -5.48 -15.89 70.39
CA PRO A 12 -6.06 -16.24 69.10
C PRO A 12 -4.93 -16.50 68.10
N GLU A 13 -4.96 -17.68 67.48
CA GLU A 13 -4.04 -18.04 66.40
C GLU A 13 -4.23 -17.02 65.27
N GLU A 14 -3.18 -16.25 64.96
CA GLU A 14 -3.22 -15.30 63.85
C GLU A 14 -3.26 -16.09 62.54
N VAL A 15 -4.46 -16.24 61.99
CA VAL A 15 -4.67 -16.82 60.67
C VAL A 15 -4.26 -15.78 59.65
N GLU A 16 -3.09 -15.94 59.03
CA GLU A 16 -2.67 -15.14 57.88
C GLU A 16 -3.67 -15.36 56.74
N VAL A 17 -4.43 -14.32 56.43
CA VAL A 17 -5.33 -14.31 55.27
C VAL A 17 -4.47 -14.09 54.03
N MET A 18 -4.37 -15.10 53.17
CA MET A 18 -3.72 -14.97 51.87
C MET A 18 -4.47 -13.97 50.99
N GLU A 19 -3.73 -13.06 50.35
CA GLU A 19 -4.23 -12.22 49.27
C GLU A 19 -4.74 -13.09 48.10
N PRO A 20 -5.80 -12.67 47.39
CA PRO A 20 -6.28 -13.38 46.22
C PRO A 20 -5.22 -13.41 45.12
N GLU A 21 -5.12 -14.53 44.40
CA GLU A 21 -4.24 -14.65 43.24
C GLU A 21 -4.75 -13.76 42.10
N GLU A 22 -3.91 -12.83 41.64
CA GLU A 22 -4.23 -11.99 40.49
C GLU A 22 -4.21 -12.81 39.20
N ASP A 23 -5.37 -12.91 38.55
CA ASP A 23 -5.49 -13.46 37.20
C ASP A 23 -4.97 -12.43 36.18
N PHE A 24 -3.66 -12.48 35.95
CA PHE A 24 -2.98 -11.60 35.00
C PHE A 24 -3.50 -11.74 33.57
N GLU A 25 -4.09 -12.89 33.21
CA GLU A 25 -4.66 -13.06 31.87
C GLU A 25 -5.87 -12.15 31.70
N GLN A 26 -6.79 -12.15 32.65
CA GLN A 26 -7.96 -11.25 32.62
C GLN A 26 -7.59 -9.78 32.79
N PHE A 27 -6.55 -9.48 33.56
CA PHE A 27 -6.07 -8.11 33.70
C PHE A 27 -5.45 -7.58 32.39
N LEU A 28 -4.67 -8.41 31.68
CA LEU A 28 -3.90 -7.98 30.50
C LEU A 28 -4.67 -8.14 29.19
N LEU A 29 -5.65 -9.04 29.11
CA LEU A 29 -6.45 -9.30 27.90
C LEU A 29 -7.00 -8.03 27.23
N PRO A 30 -7.59 -7.06 27.97
CA PRO A 30 -8.08 -5.82 27.38
C PRO A 30 -6.97 -5.00 26.70
N VAL A 31 -5.82 -4.84 27.37
CA VAL A 31 -4.67 -4.10 26.85
C VAL A 31 -4.10 -4.78 25.60
N ILE A 32 -3.99 -6.11 25.62
CA ILE A 32 -3.51 -6.89 24.48
C ILE A 32 -4.47 -6.75 23.28
N ASN A 33 -5.79 -6.74 23.52
CA ASN A 33 -6.78 -6.56 22.45
C ASN A 33 -6.70 -5.16 21.83
N GLU A 34 -6.58 -4.12 22.65
CA GLU A 34 -6.39 -2.75 22.17
C GLU A 34 -5.14 -2.63 21.29
N MET A 35 -4.00 -3.14 21.75
CA MET A 35 -2.76 -3.14 20.97
C MET A 35 -2.89 -3.92 19.65
N ARG A 36 -3.67 -5.02 19.63
CA ARG A 36 -3.93 -5.79 18.41
C ARG A 36 -4.78 -5.00 17.41
N GLU A 37 -5.77 -4.27 17.89
CA GLU A 37 -6.61 -3.41 17.06
C GLU A 37 -5.80 -2.28 16.44
N ASP A 38 -4.92 -1.63 17.21
CA ASP A 38 -4.02 -0.59 16.71
C ASP A 38 -3.09 -1.09 15.61
N ILE A 39 -2.46 -2.25 15.83
CA ILE A 39 -1.58 -2.88 14.82
C ILE A 39 -2.39 -3.22 13.56
N ALA A 40 -3.61 -3.74 13.71
CA ALA A 40 -4.48 -4.07 12.59
C ALA A 40 -4.91 -2.80 11.81
N ALA A 41 -5.21 -1.71 12.52
CA ALA A 41 -5.54 -0.41 11.92
C ALA A 41 -4.38 0.15 11.11
N LEU A 42 -3.17 0.18 11.69
CA LEU A 42 -1.94 0.61 11.02
C LEU A 42 -1.65 -0.21 9.76
N THR A 43 -1.82 -1.52 9.84
CA THR A 43 -1.58 -2.43 8.70
C THR A 43 -2.59 -2.19 7.57
N ARG A 44 -3.86 -1.97 7.89
CA ARG A 44 -4.92 -1.67 6.90
C ARG A 44 -4.69 -0.34 6.20
N GLU A 45 -4.29 0.69 6.95
CA GLU A 45 -3.98 2.00 6.38
C GLU A 45 -2.77 1.94 5.45
N HIS A 46 -1.70 1.25 5.89
CA HIS A 46 -0.51 1.05 5.06
C HIS A 46 -0.84 0.30 3.76
N TRP A 47 -1.66 -0.75 3.84
CA TRP A 47 -2.12 -1.49 2.67
C TRP A 47 -2.96 -0.63 1.71
N ARG A 48 -3.86 0.20 2.25
CA ARG A 48 -4.68 1.13 1.46
C ARG A 48 -3.80 2.15 0.74
N ALA A 49 -2.83 2.73 1.43
CA ALA A 49 -1.88 3.68 0.84
C ALA A 49 -1.02 3.02 -0.25
N TYR A 50 -0.54 1.79 -0.01
CA TYR A 50 0.21 1.02 -0.99
C TYR A 50 -0.60 0.73 -2.26
N LEU A 51 -1.85 0.28 -2.13
CA LEU A 51 -2.72 0.01 -3.28
C LEU A 51 -3.04 1.27 -4.09
N GLN A 52 -3.31 2.40 -3.42
CA GLN A 52 -3.57 3.67 -4.10
C GLN A 52 -2.34 4.16 -4.87
N ASN A 53 -1.15 4.10 -4.26
CA ASN A 53 0.09 4.49 -4.92
C ASN A 53 0.47 3.55 -6.08
N GLY A 54 0.27 2.24 -5.90
CA GLY A 54 0.48 1.26 -6.97
C GLY A 54 -0.43 1.49 -8.18
N SER A 55 -1.69 1.84 -7.93
CA SER A 55 -2.66 2.16 -9.00
C SER A 55 -2.24 3.40 -9.79
N LYS A 56 -1.79 4.46 -9.11
CA LYS A 56 -1.32 5.71 -9.75
C LYS A 56 -0.05 5.50 -10.58
N LEU A 57 0.90 4.70 -10.08
CA LEU A 57 2.10 4.35 -10.83
C LEU A 57 1.76 3.57 -12.10
N TRP A 58 0.80 2.66 -12.03
CA TRP A 58 0.36 1.88 -13.19
C TRP A 58 -0.36 2.75 -14.23
N GLU A 59 -1.17 3.71 -13.80
CA GLU A 59 -1.81 4.70 -14.68
C GLU A 59 -0.78 5.59 -15.38
N MET A 60 0.26 6.03 -14.66
CA MET A 60 1.37 6.78 -15.24
C MET A 60 2.15 5.98 -16.28
N ASP A 61 2.45 4.70 -16.00
CA ASP A 61 3.13 3.82 -16.95
C ASP A 61 2.30 3.61 -18.22
N SER A 62 0.99 3.40 -18.07
CA SER A 62 0.06 3.30 -19.19
C SER A 62 0.05 4.58 -20.05
N MET A 63 0.00 5.76 -19.42
CA MET A 63 0.07 7.04 -20.15
C MET A 63 1.40 7.21 -20.88
N LEU A 64 2.52 6.85 -20.25
CA LEU A 64 3.84 6.94 -20.88
C LEU A 64 3.94 6.04 -22.12
N ILE A 65 3.41 4.82 -22.05
CA ILE A 65 3.34 3.90 -23.18
C ILE A 65 2.49 4.50 -24.32
N GLN A 66 1.33 5.09 -23.99
CA GLN A 66 0.48 5.73 -24.99
C GLN A 66 1.14 6.93 -25.66
N ILE A 67 1.80 7.81 -24.89
CA ILE A 67 2.52 8.97 -25.42
C ILE A 67 3.65 8.49 -26.33
N LYS A 68 4.43 7.50 -25.89
CA LYS A 68 5.52 6.94 -26.69
C LYS A 68 5.00 6.42 -28.04
N MET A 69 3.93 5.63 -28.02
CA MET A 69 3.32 5.10 -29.23
C MET A 69 2.79 6.21 -30.16
N GLN A 70 2.20 7.28 -29.61
CA GLN A 70 1.76 8.43 -30.39
C GLN A 70 2.94 9.21 -31.01
N VAL A 71 4.02 9.39 -30.26
CA VAL A 71 5.25 10.02 -30.77
C VAL A 71 5.84 9.20 -31.90
N GLU A 72 6.00 7.89 -31.72
CA GLU A 72 6.50 6.98 -32.76
C GLU A 72 5.63 7.03 -34.01
N ALA A 73 4.30 6.96 -33.86
CA ALA A 73 3.37 7.06 -34.98
C ALA A 73 3.42 8.42 -35.69
N SER A 74 3.60 9.51 -34.94
CA SER A 74 3.75 10.86 -35.50
C SER A 74 5.07 11.02 -36.25
N GLU A 75 6.17 10.50 -35.71
CA GLU A 75 7.49 10.51 -36.37
C GLU A 75 7.43 9.69 -37.67
N GLU A 76 6.85 8.49 -37.63
CA GLU A 76 6.66 7.65 -38.81
C GLU A 76 5.76 8.32 -39.86
N SER A 77 4.67 8.97 -39.43
CA SER A 77 3.77 9.72 -40.32
C SER A 77 4.49 10.89 -41.01
N THR A 78 5.26 11.70 -40.27
CA THR A 78 6.02 12.80 -40.88
C THR A 78 7.08 12.30 -41.87
N LEU A 79 7.72 11.16 -41.58
CA LEU A 79 8.68 10.52 -42.48
C LEU A 79 8.01 9.98 -43.76
N ASN A 80 6.84 9.36 -43.63
CA ASN A 80 6.07 8.86 -44.75
C ASN A 80 5.60 10.01 -45.68
N HIS A 81 5.06 11.10 -45.13
CA HIS A 81 4.65 12.28 -45.91
C HIS A 81 5.83 12.98 -46.60
N ARG A 82 7.01 13.03 -45.97
CA ARG A 82 8.22 13.58 -46.60
C ARG A 82 8.68 12.71 -47.76
N THR A 83 8.60 11.40 -47.61
CA THR A 83 9.01 10.43 -48.62
C THR A 83 8.07 10.46 -49.82
N THR A 84 6.75 10.45 -49.61
CA THR A 84 5.77 10.52 -50.71
C THR A 84 5.89 11.82 -51.51
N ARG A 85 6.08 12.96 -50.85
CA ARG A 85 6.29 14.26 -51.52
C ARG A 85 7.59 14.28 -52.33
N THR A 86 8.64 13.61 -51.85
CA THR A 86 9.92 13.50 -52.57
C THR A 86 9.81 12.55 -53.77
N THR A 87 9.09 11.43 -53.65
CA THR A 87 8.88 10.49 -54.76
C THR A 87 7.93 11.04 -55.83
N GLU A 88 6.91 11.82 -55.45
CA GLU A 88 6.02 12.51 -56.39
C GLU A 88 6.77 13.62 -57.16
N SER A 89 7.59 14.42 -56.47
CA SER A 89 8.42 15.46 -57.13
C SER A 89 9.46 14.89 -58.11
N ARG A 90 9.89 13.64 -57.94
CA ARG A 90 10.82 12.96 -58.86
C ARG A 90 10.10 12.31 -60.05
N ALA A 91 8.78 12.13 -59.98
CA ALA A 91 7.97 11.65 -61.10
C ALA A 91 7.49 12.79 -62.02
N GLU A 92 7.56 14.05 -61.59
CA GLU A 92 7.02 15.22 -62.32
C GLU A 92 8.08 16.20 -62.92
N GLY A 93 9.25 15.75 -63.37
CA GLY A 93 10.04 16.58 -64.30
C GLY A 93 11.30 15.96 -64.91
N PRO A 94 11.78 16.42 -66.10
CA PRO A 94 11.12 17.21 -67.14
C PRO A 94 10.89 16.38 -68.44
N ASN A 95 9.67 16.43 -68.97
CA ASN A 95 9.38 16.02 -70.36
C ASN A 95 9.75 17.18 -71.28
N GLU A 96 11.04 17.33 -71.60
CA GLU A 96 11.47 18.28 -72.64
C GLU A 96 11.29 17.64 -74.02
N LYS A 97 10.40 18.27 -74.78
CA LYS A 97 10.15 18.09 -76.20
C LYS A 97 11.43 17.81 -76.97
N SER A 98 11.37 16.81 -77.84
CA SER A 98 12.16 16.79 -79.07
C SER A 98 11.29 16.21 -80.18
N GLU A 99 10.31 17.01 -80.61
CA GLU A 99 9.84 16.97 -82.00
C GLU A 99 10.87 17.72 -82.85
N SER A 100 11.46 17.07 -83.85
CA SER A 100 11.61 17.65 -85.20
C SER A 100 12.41 16.74 -86.13
N SER A 101 11.74 16.40 -87.24
CA SER A 101 12.23 16.19 -88.62
C SER A 101 13.18 15.05 -88.96
#